data_AF-A0A7Y2HK44-F1
#
_entry.id   AF-A0A7Y2HK44-F1
#
_cell.length_a   1.000
_cell.length_b   1.000
_cell.length_c   1.000
_cell.angle_alpha   90.00
_cell.angle_beta   90.00
_cell.angle_gamma   90.00
#
_symmetry.space_group_name_H-M   'P 1'
#
loop_
_entity.id
_entity.type
_entity.pdbx_description
1 polymer ?
#
loop_
_entity_poly.entity_id
_entity_poly.type
_entity_poly.pdbx_seq_one_letter_code
_entity_poly.pdbx_strand_id
1 'polypeptide(L)'
;YKTPNSGVTSKNSSNTRTELHEKREWTPEQGGNLKGTLKVMHVSTSGDARVAASFSTVVGQIHSGEGHENEPCKIFYKKFPGHNKGSVFWNYEINTAGDDNSGRWDYSSPVWGYDMSVVGPSPTEFPKEPEDGIELGEEFSYEINVFEGIMYLTFTSEGHETKTFTKNLIQSEYTTKADIPEQTKNLFVPIGQDGLERENAYAGELNYFKQGVYNQTNGKDPSSNMVWSTGAETYNGDLEKQYANGSFSEVWFKSATIGLGTAPNK
;
A
#
# COMPACT_ATOMS: atom_id res chain seq x y z
N TYR A 1 -2.62 16.24 -1.88
CA TYR A 1 -2.64 15.44 -3.11
C TYR A 1 -4.05 14.91 -3.34
N LYS A 2 -4.58 14.95 -4.57
CA LYS A 2 -5.93 14.48 -4.92
C LYS A 2 -5.89 13.78 -6.27
N THR A 3 -6.51 12.61 -6.40
CA THR A 3 -6.48 11.83 -7.65
C THR A 3 -7.81 11.08 -7.85
N PRO A 4 -8.35 11.00 -9.08
CA PRO A 4 -9.57 10.24 -9.36
C PRO A 4 -9.34 8.72 -9.22
N ASN A 5 -10.40 7.92 -9.33
CA ASN A 5 -10.30 6.47 -9.52
C ASN A 5 -9.67 6.13 -10.89
N SER A 6 -10.12 6.82 -11.94
CA SER A 6 -9.62 6.67 -13.31
C SER A 6 -9.20 8.02 -13.88
N GLY A 7 -7.89 8.18 -14.10
CA GLY A 7 -7.31 9.24 -14.89
C GLY A 7 -6.25 8.66 -15.82
N VAL A 8 -5.25 9.47 -16.18
CA VAL A 8 -4.07 8.97 -16.90
C VAL A 8 -3.14 8.29 -15.90
N THR A 9 -2.76 7.05 -16.16
CA THR A 9 -1.91 6.25 -15.27
C THR A 9 -0.45 6.26 -15.73
N SER A 10 0.46 5.83 -14.85
CA SER A 10 1.84 5.52 -15.25
C SER A 10 1.87 4.26 -16.11
N LYS A 11 2.92 4.08 -16.91
CA LYS A 11 3.06 2.95 -17.84
C LYS A 11 2.92 1.58 -17.16
N ASN A 12 3.39 1.47 -15.92
CA ASN A 12 3.51 0.20 -15.21
C ASN A 12 2.37 -0.01 -14.18
N SER A 13 1.32 0.82 -14.20
CA SER A 13 0.21 0.70 -13.25
C SER A 13 -1.15 0.95 -13.89
N SER A 14 -2.14 0.21 -13.42
CA SER A 14 -3.57 0.42 -13.74
C SER A 14 -4.25 1.44 -12.82
N ASN A 15 -3.54 1.96 -11.82
CA ASN A 15 -4.09 2.82 -10.77
C ASN A 15 -3.61 4.27 -10.94
N THR A 16 -4.50 5.22 -10.67
CA THR A 16 -4.22 6.65 -10.84
C THR A 16 -3.51 7.20 -9.59
N ARG A 17 -2.57 8.12 -9.77
CA ARG A 17 -1.83 8.73 -8.66
C ARG A 17 -1.62 10.22 -8.85
N THR A 18 -1.51 10.92 -7.74
CA THR A 18 -0.88 12.24 -7.63
C THR A 18 0.15 12.12 -6.52
N GLU A 19 1.37 11.75 -6.90
CA GLU A 19 2.37 11.18 -6.01
C GLU A 19 3.77 11.64 -6.39
N LEU A 20 4.59 11.96 -5.39
CA LEU A 20 6.00 12.30 -5.55
C LEU A 20 6.87 11.05 -5.65
N HIS A 21 8.02 11.23 -6.30
CA HIS A 21 9.09 10.24 -6.45
C HIS A 21 10.39 10.93 -5.99
N GLU A 22 11.11 10.34 -5.02
CA GLU A 22 12.46 10.75 -4.63
C GLU A 22 13.43 10.60 -5.81
N LYS A 23 14.11 11.68 -6.23
CA LYS A 23 15.04 11.63 -7.36
C LYS A 23 16.31 10.82 -7.10
N ARG A 24 16.67 10.63 -5.83
CA ARG A 24 17.83 9.87 -5.41
C ARG A 24 17.42 8.42 -5.25
N GLU A 25 18.09 7.54 -5.96
CA GLU A 25 17.98 6.09 -5.76
C GLU A 25 19.05 5.62 -4.77
N TRP A 26 18.76 4.53 -4.07
CA TRP A 26 19.61 3.93 -3.05
C TRP A 26 19.32 2.44 -2.93
N THR A 27 20.32 1.64 -2.57
CA THR A 27 20.10 0.23 -2.23
C THR A 27 19.70 0.08 -0.76
N PRO A 28 19.02 -0.99 -0.34
CA PRO A 28 18.66 -1.19 1.07
C PRO A 28 19.86 -1.06 2.04
N GLU A 29 21.05 -1.50 1.62
CA GLU A 29 22.29 -1.39 2.39
C GLU A 29 22.74 0.06 2.61
N GLN A 30 22.58 0.92 1.61
CA GLN A 30 22.84 2.37 1.74
C GLN A 30 21.77 3.06 2.58
N GLY A 31 20.52 2.61 2.43
CA GLY A 31 19.40 3.04 3.23
C GLY A 31 18.87 4.44 2.92
N GLY A 32 17.77 4.75 3.60
CA GLY A 32 17.03 5.97 3.44
C GLY A 32 16.00 6.10 4.57
N ASN A 33 15.57 7.33 4.83
CA ASN A 33 14.54 7.61 5.82
C ASN A 33 13.47 8.51 5.22
N LEU A 34 12.21 8.06 5.20
CA LEU A 34 11.05 8.84 4.80
C LEU A 34 10.13 9.01 6.02
N LYS A 35 9.81 10.26 6.37
CA LYS A 35 8.78 10.58 7.37
C LYS A 35 7.66 11.37 6.75
N GLY A 36 6.43 11.02 7.10
CA GLY A 36 5.23 11.74 6.68
C GLY A 36 4.28 11.92 7.86
N THR A 37 3.76 13.14 8.04
CA THR A 37 2.60 13.41 8.91
C THR A 37 1.47 13.87 8.01
N LEU A 38 0.36 13.16 8.05
CA LEU A 38 -0.73 13.35 7.11
C LEU A 38 -2.09 13.09 7.74
N LYS A 39 -3.12 13.43 6.99
CA LYS A 39 -4.49 12.96 7.19
C LYS A 39 -5.11 12.60 5.86
N VAL A 40 -5.85 11.50 5.83
CA VAL A 40 -6.61 11.10 4.64
C VAL A 40 -7.95 11.83 4.70
N MET A 41 -8.26 12.61 3.66
CA MET A 41 -9.48 13.41 3.60
C MET A 41 -10.60 12.70 2.84
N HIS A 42 -10.23 11.81 1.92
CA HIS A 42 -11.19 11.06 1.12
C HIS A 42 -10.57 9.78 0.57
N VAL A 43 -11.37 8.72 0.48
CA VAL A 43 -11.13 7.53 -0.34
C VAL A 43 -12.38 7.27 -1.16
N SER A 44 -12.28 6.50 -2.26
CA SER A 44 -13.43 6.22 -3.12
C SER A 44 -14.63 5.74 -2.33
N THR A 45 -15.82 6.27 -2.64
CA THR A 45 -17.09 5.84 -2.03
C THR A 45 -17.77 4.71 -2.82
N SER A 46 -17.22 4.33 -3.97
CA SER A 46 -17.66 3.20 -4.80
C SER A 46 -16.55 2.17 -5.04
N GLY A 47 -16.95 0.93 -5.32
CA GLY A 47 -16.07 -0.23 -5.47
C GLY A 47 -16.75 -1.50 -4.96
N ASP A 48 -16.33 -2.66 -5.46
CA ASP A 48 -16.78 -3.97 -4.99
C ASP A 48 -16.10 -4.27 -3.65
N ALA A 49 -16.89 -4.38 -2.58
CA ALA A 49 -16.38 -4.56 -1.22
C ALA A 49 -15.66 -5.88 -0.98
N ARG A 50 -15.82 -6.87 -1.86
CA ARG A 50 -15.10 -8.15 -1.79
C ARG A 50 -13.65 -8.02 -2.28
N VAL A 51 -13.33 -6.94 -3.01
CA VAL A 51 -11.99 -6.73 -3.57
C VAL A 51 -11.09 -6.07 -2.53
N ALA A 52 -9.93 -6.67 -2.31
CA ALA A 52 -9.02 -6.30 -1.22
C ALA A 52 -8.56 -4.82 -1.29
N ALA A 53 -8.30 -4.30 -2.49
CA ALA A 53 -7.86 -2.92 -2.75
C ALA A 53 -8.96 -1.85 -2.71
N SER A 54 -10.24 -2.24 -2.71
CA SER A 54 -11.36 -1.29 -2.74
C SER A 54 -11.30 -0.32 -1.55
N PHE A 55 -11.68 0.94 -1.83
CA PHE A 55 -11.79 2.01 -0.84
C PHE A 55 -10.48 2.33 -0.12
N SER A 56 -9.35 2.07 -0.78
CA SER A 56 -8.03 2.33 -0.21
C SER A 56 -7.18 3.26 -1.07
N THR A 57 -6.22 3.89 -0.41
CA THR A 57 -5.15 4.67 -1.04
C THR A 57 -3.83 4.37 -0.36
N VAL A 58 -2.78 4.29 -1.16
CA VAL A 58 -1.40 4.26 -0.68
C VAL A 58 -0.93 5.71 -0.45
N VAL A 59 -0.21 5.92 0.65
CA VAL A 59 0.25 7.25 1.12
C VAL A 59 1.77 7.39 1.17
N GLY A 60 2.50 6.28 1.25
CA GLY A 60 3.96 6.25 1.25
C GLY A 60 4.47 4.90 0.76
N GLN A 61 5.59 4.88 0.04
CA GLN A 61 6.16 3.66 -0.53
C GLN A 61 7.68 3.68 -0.54
N ILE A 62 8.26 2.47 -0.56
CA ILE A 62 9.53 2.21 -1.24
C ILE A 62 9.17 1.49 -2.53
N HIS A 63 9.72 1.92 -3.66
CA HIS A 63 9.51 1.29 -4.95
C HIS A 63 10.86 1.04 -5.61
N SER A 64 11.04 -0.14 -6.18
CA SER A 64 12.25 -0.49 -6.92
C SER A 64 12.33 0.28 -8.24
N GLY A 65 13.50 0.82 -8.58
CA GLY A 65 13.77 1.52 -9.83
C GLY A 65 14.27 0.62 -10.95
N GLU A 66 14.46 -0.67 -10.67
CA GLU A 66 14.99 -1.63 -11.63
C GLU A 66 14.39 -3.04 -11.41
N GLY A 67 14.86 -4.01 -12.19
CA GLY A 67 14.43 -5.40 -12.05
C GLY A 67 12.92 -5.57 -12.25
N HIS A 68 12.25 -6.10 -11.23
CA HIS A 68 10.81 -6.35 -11.25
C HIS A 68 9.96 -5.12 -10.97
N GLU A 69 10.58 -4.01 -10.54
CA GLU A 69 9.89 -2.78 -10.13
C GLU A 69 8.84 -3.00 -9.01
N ASN A 70 9.06 -4.00 -8.16
CA ASN A 70 8.18 -4.32 -7.03
C ASN A 70 8.40 -3.34 -5.87
N GLU A 71 7.50 -3.37 -4.89
CA GLU A 71 7.52 -2.45 -3.76
C GLU A 71 7.84 -3.13 -2.41
N PRO A 72 9.04 -2.92 -1.84
CA PRO A 72 9.38 -3.39 -0.49
C PRO A 72 8.45 -2.87 0.60
N CYS A 73 7.78 -1.74 0.37
CA CYS A 73 6.82 -1.18 1.32
C CYS A 73 5.77 -0.36 0.60
N LYS A 74 4.49 -0.60 0.92
CA LYS A 74 3.37 0.26 0.56
C LYS A 74 2.53 0.51 1.81
N ILE A 75 2.39 1.76 2.26
CA ILE A 75 1.55 2.13 3.40
C ILE A 75 0.19 2.55 2.88
N PHE A 76 -0.87 1.90 3.35
CA PHE A 76 -2.25 2.11 2.94
C PHE A 76 -3.07 2.76 4.05
N TYR A 77 -4.09 3.49 3.61
CA TYR A 77 -5.29 3.74 4.38
C TYR A 77 -6.50 3.18 3.61
N LYS A 78 -7.37 2.42 4.28
CA LYS A 78 -8.60 1.85 3.70
C LYS A 78 -9.78 2.16 4.60
N LYS A 79 -10.88 2.63 4.04
CA LYS A 79 -12.09 2.88 4.82
C LYS A 79 -13.33 2.51 4.02
N PHE A 80 -14.11 1.56 4.54
CA PHE A 80 -15.37 1.18 3.92
C PHE A 80 -16.39 2.35 3.94
N PRO A 81 -17.28 2.42 2.94
CA PRO A 81 -18.37 3.39 2.94
C PRO A 81 -19.25 3.26 4.20
N GLY A 82 -19.72 4.39 4.73
CA GLY A 82 -20.58 4.43 5.91
C GLY A 82 -19.85 4.27 7.26
N HIS A 83 -18.63 3.74 7.30
CA HIS A 83 -17.82 3.74 8.52
C HIS A 83 -17.43 5.18 8.92
N ASN A 84 -17.11 5.42 10.18
CA ASN A 84 -16.38 6.58 10.68
C ASN A 84 -14.87 6.32 10.62
N LYS A 85 -14.45 5.12 11.05
CA LYS A 85 -13.04 4.71 11.13
C LYS A 85 -12.60 3.84 9.96
N GLY A 86 -11.43 4.16 9.41
CA GLY A 86 -10.67 3.33 8.48
C GLY A 86 -9.53 2.59 9.17
N SER A 87 -8.83 1.79 8.39
CA SER A 87 -7.64 1.05 8.82
C SER A 87 -6.40 1.64 8.18
N VAL A 88 -5.29 1.62 8.93
CA VAL A 88 -3.93 1.82 8.40
C VAL A 88 -3.22 0.48 8.43
N PHE A 89 -2.60 0.12 7.32
CA PHE A 89 -1.80 -1.11 7.19
C PHE A 89 -0.67 -0.88 6.21
N TRP A 90 0.27 -1.81 6.13
CA TRP A 90 1.32 -1.77 5.13
C TRP A 90 1.50 -3.13 4.48
N ASN A 91 1.90 -3.12 3.21
CA ASN A 91 2.22 -4.33 2.47
C ASN A 91 3.72 -4.42 2.18
N TYR A 92 4.21 -5.65 2.21
CA TYR A 92 5.47 -6.09 1.62
C TYR A 92 5.17 -6.88 0.35
N GLU A 93 5.68 -6.48 -0.81
CA GLU A 93 5.63 -7.30 -2.03
C GLU A 93 6.94 -8.07 -2.18
N ILE A 94 6.85 -9.37 -2.49
CA ILE A 94 8.06 -10.18 -2.68
C ILE A 94 8.87 -9.74 -3.90
N ASN A 95 10.19 -9.76 -3.80
CA ASN A 95 11.05 -9.70 -4.98
C ASN A 95 11.14 -11.09 -5.63
N THR A 96 10.14 -11.40 -6.46
CA THR A 96 9.94 -12.73 -7.05
C THR A 96 11.23 -13.30 -7.65
N ALA A 97 11.46 -14.58 -7.39
CA ALA A 97 12.60 -15.33 -7.92
C ALA A 97 12.42 -15.64 -9.41
N GLY A 98 13.49 -15.48 -10.19
CA GLY A 98 13.47 -15.61 -11.65
C GLY A 98 13.13 -14.29 -12.35
N ASP A 99 12.99 -14.35 -13.68
CA ASP A 99 12.71 -13.16 -14.52
C ASP A 99 11.21 -12.90 -14.71
N ASP A 100 10.36 -13.87 -14.34
CA ASP A 100 8.90 -13.74 -14.43
C ASP A 100 8.33 -13.27 -13.09
N ASN A 101 7.74 -12.07 -13.12
CA ASN A 101 7.14 -11.43 -11.97
C ASN A 101 5.61 -11.66 -11.87
N SER A 102 5.05 -12.53 -12.72
CA SER A 102 3.61 -12.84 -12.72
C SER A 102 3.13 -13.45 -11.40
N GLY A 103 3.98 -14.25 -10.76
CA GLY A 103 3.70 -14.95 -9.50
C GLY A 103 3.86 -14.12 -8.23
N ARG A 104 4.21 -12.82 -8.33
CA ARG A 104 4.39 -11.95 -7.17
C ARG A 104 3.11 -11.80 -6.34
N TRP A 105 3.27 -11.49 -5.06
CA TRP A 105 2.17 -11.25 -4.16
C TRP A 105 2.60 -10.32 -3.02
N ASP A 106 1.60 -9.76 -2.35
CA ASP A 106 1.80 -8.94 -1.16
C ASP A 106 1.48 -9.74 0.11
N TYR A 107 2.18 -9.41 1.19
CA TYR A 107 1.77 -9.71 2.56
C TYR A 107 1.40 -8.40 3.25
N SER A 108 0.23 -8.36 3.89
CA SER A 108 -0.34 -7.15 4.51
C SER A 108 -0.32 -7.25 6.03
N SER A 109 0.23 -6.24 6.69
CA SER A 109 0.34 -6.15 8.15
C SER A 109 -0.50 -4.99 8.69
N PRO A 110 -1.42 -5.23 9.64
CA PRO A 110 -2.26 -4.18 10.22
C PRO A 110 -1.43 -3.27 11.13
N VAL A 111 -1.66 -1.96 11.05
CA VAL A 111 -1.15 -0.97 12.01
C VAL A 111 -2.25 -0.64 13.02
N TRP A 112 -3.35 -0.08 12.55
CA TRP A 112 -4.57 0.16 13.32
C TRP A 112 -5.78 -0.30 12.51
N GLY A 113 -6.68 -1.06 13.14
CA GLY A 113 -7.78 -1.72 12.46
C GLY A 113 -7.34 -2.97 11.71
N TYR A 114 -7.79 -3.08 10.46
CA TYR A 114 -7.58 -4.27 9.62
C TYR A 114 -6.40 -4.16 8.65
N ASP A 115 -5.90 -5.31 8.22
CA ASP A 115 -5.05 -5.41 7.03
C ASP A 115 -5.87 -5.47 5.72
N MET A 116 -5.20 -5.58 4.59
CA MET A 116 -5.82 -5.59 3.26
C MET A 116 -6.80 -6.75 3.03
N SER A 117 -6.62 -7.88 3.73
CA SER A 117 -7.38 -9.12 3.51
C SER A 117 -8.81 -9.09 4.05
N VAL A 118 -9.12 -8.15 4.94
CA VAL A 118 -10.49 -7.98 5.44
C VAL A 118 -11.33 -7.28 4.38
N VAL A 119 -12.35 -8.01 3.90
CA VAL A 119 -13.23 -7.62 2.80
C VAL A 119 -14.71 -7.84 3.19
N GLY A 120 -15.61 -7.26 2.41
CA GLY A 120 -17.05 -7.47 2.55
C GLY A 120 -17.51 -8.86 2.10
N PRO A 121 -18.63 -9.37 2.62
CA PRO A 121 -19.18 -10.67 2.21
C PRO A 121 -19.86 -10.63 0.83
N SER A 122 -20.26 -9.45 0.37
CA SER A 122 -20.87 -9.20 -0.94
C SER A 122 -20.37 -7.87 -1.51
N PRO A 123 -20.60 -7.54 -2.80
CA PRO A 123 -20.11 -6.30 -3.40
C PRO A 123 -20.51 -5.01 -2.67
N THR A 124 -21.61 -5.04 -1.91
CA THR A 124 -22.24 -3.87 -1.31
C THR A 124 -22.42 -3.98 0.21
N GLU A 125 -21.93 -5.05 0.82
CA GLU A 125 -21.93 -5.22 2.28
C GLU A 125 -20.50 -5.12 2.82
N PHE A 126 -20.35 -4.50 3.99
CA PHE A 126 -19.06 -4.19 4.57
C PHE A 126 -18.85 -4.97 5.87
N PRO A 127 -17.58 -5.26 6.26
CA PRO A 127 -17.30 -5.83 7.58
C PRO A 127 -17.68 -4.85 8.69
N LYS A 128 -17.62 -5.29 9.95
CA LYS A 128 -17.76 -4.40 11.11
C LYS A 128 -16.70 -3.29 11.03
N GLU A 129 -17.03 -2.10 11.53
CA GLU A 129 -16.04 -1.03 11.70
C GLU A 129 -14.89 -1.45 12.63
N PRO A 130 -13.61 -1.17 12.28
CA PRO A 130 -12.49 -1.42 13.16
C PRO A 130 -12.54 -0.52 14.40
N GLU A 131 -12.41 -1.11 15.58
CA GLU A 131 -12.58 -0.39 16.86
C GLU A 131 -11.45 0.61 17.13
N ASP A 132 -10.23 0.24 16.75
CA ASP A 132 -8.98 0.99 16.93
C ASP A 132 -8.54 1.78 15.68
N GLY A 133 -9.39 1.86 14.66
CA GLY A 133 -9.09 2.53 13.38
C GLY A 133 -8.98 4.06 13.45
N ILE A 134 -8.54 4.66 12.34
CA ILE A 134 -8.26 6.10 12.14
C ILE A 134 -9.40 6.75 11.33
N GLU A 135 -9.90 7.91 11.73
CA GLU A 135 -10.96 8.63 11.01
C GLU A 135 -10.43 9.39 9.77
N LEU A 136 -11.32 9.70 8.82
CA LEU A 136 -10.98 10.69 7.78
C LEU A 136 -10.75 12.06 8.44
N GLY A 137 -9.66 12.73 8.07
CA GLY A 137 -9.27 14.01 8.63
C GLY A 137 -8.47 13.93 9.94
N GLU A 138 -8.31 12.74 10.52
CA GLU A 138 -7.45 12.49 11.67
C GLU A 138 -5.97 12.44 11.24
N GLU A 139 -5.09 13.09 12.01
CA GLU A 139 -3.66 13.11 11.72
C GLU A 139 -2.98 11.84 12.24
N PHE A 140 -2.21 11.17 11.39
CA PHE A 140 -1.24 10.16 11.80
C PHE A 140 0.11 10.39 11.13
N SER A 141 1.16 9.82 11.69
CA SER A 141 2.51 9.88 11.15
C SER A 141 3.07 8.49 10.93
N TYR A 142 3.90 8.37 9.88
CA TYR A 142 4.72 7.19 9.64
C TYR A 142 6.18 7.59 9.45
N GLU A 143 7.07 6.67 9.78
CA GLU A 143 8.49 6.69 9.44
C GLU A 143 8.86 5.35 8.80
N ILE A 144 9.44 5.42 7.60
CA ILE A 144 10.11 4.31 6.92
C ILE A 144 11.61 4.56 7.01
N ASN A 145 12.28 3.89 7.94
CA ASN A 145 13.71 4.03 8.15
C ASN A 145 14.42 2.73 7.73
N VAL A 146 15.12 2.76 6.60
CA VAL A 146 15.97 1.65 6.15
C VAL A 146 17.40 1.94 6.55
N PHE A 147 17.98 1.08 7.38
CA PHE A 147 19.35 1.20 7.86
C PHE A 147 20.06 -0.15 7.76
N GLU A 148 21.20 -0.19 7.05
CA GLU A 148 22.00 -1.40 6.82
C GLU A 148 21.17 -2.60 6.29
N GLY A 149 20.25 -2.34 5.34
CA GLY A 149 19.43 -3.37 4.72
C GLY A 149 18.19 -3.79 5.50
N ILE A 150 17.95 -3.23 6.68
CA ILE A 150 16.79 -3.53 7.52
C ILE A 150 15.84 -2.34 7.53
N MET A 151 14.57 -2.59 7.22
CA MET A 151 13.50 -1.62 7.28
C MET A 151 12.85 -1.61 8.67
N TYR A 152 12.84 -0.44 9.28
CA TYR A 152 12.15 -0.14 10.53
C TYR A 152 10.99 0.79 10.24
N LEU A 153 9.78 0.35 10.54
CA LEU A 153 8.58 1.15 10.41
C LEU A 153 8.13 1.63 11.79
N THR A 154 7.75 2.90 11.90
CA THR A 154 7.12 3.45 13.10
C THR A 154 5.88 4.23 12.70
N PHE A 155 4.77 3.95 13.37
CA PHE A 155 3.49 4.63 13.17
C PHE A 155 3.01 5.24 14.48
N THR A 156 2.59 6.51 14.43
CA THR A 156 2.07 7.24 15.59
C THR A 156 0.81 8.02 15.22
N SER A 157 -0.18 8.04 16.12
CA SER A 157 -1.35 8.94 16.06
C SER A 157 -1.72 9.31 17.50
N GLU A 158 -2.20 10.54 17.72
CA GLU A 158 -2.59 10.99 19.06
C GLU A 158 -3.76 10.16 19.58
N GLY A 159 -3.63 9.58 20.78
CA GLY A 159 -4.65 8.70 21.35
C GLY A 159 -4.63 7.25 20.84
N HIS A 160 -3.73 6.92 19.90
CA HIS A 160 -3.51 5.56 19.41
C HIS A 160 -2.18 4.99 19.92
N GLU A 161 -2.12 3.67 20.06
CA GLU A 161 -0.89 2.98 20.41
C GLU A 161 0.14 3.15 19.28
N THR A 162 1.37 3.55 19.61
CA THR A 162 2.49 3.54 18.67
C THR A 162 2.78 2.11 18.20
N LYS A 163 2.83 1.89 16.89
CA LYS A 163 3.13 0.57 16.30
C LYS A 163 4.47 0.61 15.59
N THR A 164 5.26 -0.45 15.77
CA THR A 164 6.57 -0.58 15.14
C THR A 164 6.73 -1.93 14.46
N PHE A 165 7.44 -1.97 13.34
CA PHE A 165 7.73 -3.19 12.60
C PHE A 165 9.20 -3.23 12.17
N THR A 166 9.74 -4.43 12.04
CA THR A 166 11.09 -4.68 11.52
C THR A 166 10.99 -5.69 10.40
N LYS A 167 11.55 -5.38 9.24
CA LYS A 167 11.62 -6.29 8.09
C LYS A 167 13.02 -6.25 7.49
N ASN A 168 13.65 -7.42 7.36
CA ASN A 168 14.92 -7.52 6.64
C ASN A 168 14.65 -7.44 5.13
N LEU A 169 15.30 -6.50 4.44
CA LEU A 169 15.16 -6.31 2.98
C LEU A 169 16.30 -6.97 2.19
N ILE A 170 17.29 -7.56 2.87
CA ILE A 170 18.46 -8.20 2.25
C ILE A 170 18.54 -9.70 2.54
N GLN A 171 17.56 -10.24 3.24
CA GLN A 171 17.40 -11.67 3.50
C GLN A 171 15.92 -12.01 3.51
N SER A 172 15.51 -12.90 2.60
CA SER A 172 14.12 -13.29 2.45
C SER A 172 13.67 -14.27 3.53
N GLU A 173 12.40 -14.15 3.92
CA GLU A 173 11.67 -15.12 4.75
C GLU A 173 10.77 -16.04 3.90
N TYR A 174 10.73 -15.85 2.57
CA TYR A 174 9.73 -16.45 1.67
C TYR A 174 10.36 -17.28 0.55
N THR A 175 11.42 -18.00 0.88
CA THR A 175 12.21 -18.80 -0.08
C THR A 175 11.63 -20.19 -0.31
N THR A 176 10.63 -20.61 0.46
CA THR A 176 9.91 -21.87 0.25
C THR A 176 8.39 -21.69 0.26
N LYS A 177 7.65 -22.62 -0.36
CA LYS A 177 6.17 -22.59 -0.40
C LYS A 177 5.55 -22.69 1.00
N ALA A 178 6.24 -23.31 1.96
CA ALA A 178 5.79 -23.42 3.33
C ALA A 178 5.77 -22.06 4.03
N ASP A 179 6.68 -21.16 3.65
CA ASP A 179 6.84 -19.85 4.25
C ASP A 179 5.83 -18.81 3.73
N ILE A 180 5.10 -19.11 2.65
CA ILE A 180 4.04 -18.22 2.14
C ILE A 180 2.95 -18.07 3.21
N PRO A 181 2.66 -16.86 3.71
CA PRO A 181 1.67 -16.64 4.75
C PRO A 181 0.28 -17.10 4.34
N GLU A 182 -0.52 -17.55 5.31
CA GLU A 182 -1.89 -17.99 5.05
C GLU A 182 -2.78 -16.88 4.48
N GLN A 183 -2.58 -15.64 4.94
CA GLN A 183 -3.25 -14.46 4.37
C GLN A 183 -2.97 -14.34 2.86
N THR A 184 -1.70 -14.44 2.48
CA THR A 184 -1.27 -14.39 1.09
C THR A 184 -1.84 -15.55 0.29
N LYS A 185 -1.81 -16.77 0.82
CA LYS A 185 -2.41 -17.95 0.18
C LYS A 185 -3.88 -17.71 -0.15
N ASN A 186 -4.65 -17.17 0.79
CA ASN A 186 -6.08 -16.94 0.61
C ASN A 186 -6.40 -15.83 -0.40
N LEU A 187 -5.57 -14.78 -0.49
CA LEU A 187 -5.80 -13.67 -1.42
C LEU A 187 -5.25 -13.91 -2.82
N PHE A 188 -4.02 -14.43 -2.92
CA PHE A 188 -3.20 -14.37 -4.13
C PHE A 188 -3.16 -15.69 -4.91
N VAL A 189 -3.20 -16.85 -4.23
CA VAL A 189 -3.22 -18.15 -4.92
C VAL A 189 -4.45 -18.32 -5.83
N PRO A 190 -5.68 -17.89 -5.44
CA PRO A 190 -6.84 -17.96 -6.33
C PRO A 190 -6.69 -17.19 -7.64
N ILE A 191 -5.82 -16.17 -7.69
CA ILE A 191 -5.51 -15.40 -8.90
C ILE A 191 -4.19 -15.85 -9.56
N GLY A 192 -3.66 -17.02 -9.19
CA GLY A 192 -2.48 -17.63 -9.79
C GLY A 192 -1.15 -17.08 -9.28
N GLN A 193 -1.16 -16.37 -8.14
CA GLN A 193 0.03 -15.72 -7.58
C GLN A 193 0.52 -16.48 -6.36
N ASP A 194 1.51 -17.35 -6.58
CA ASP A 194 2.07 -18.23 -5.56
C ASP A 194 3.60 -18.27 -5.60
N GLY A 195 4.26 -17.26 -6.19
CA GLY A 195 5.70 -17.18 -6.39
C GLY A 195 6.52 -17.27 -5.09
N LEU A 196 7.81 -17.52 -5.24
CA LEU A 196 8.77 -17.46 -4.13
C LEU A 196 9.63 -16.21 -4.29
N GLU A 197 10.15 -15.70 -3.19
CA GLU A 197 11.09 -14.59 -3.20
C GLU A 197 12.54 -15.10 -3.39
N ARG A 198 13.38 -14.31 -4.07
CA ARG A 198 14.81 -14.60 -4.16
C ARG A 198 15.47 -14.54 -2.77
N GLU A 199 16.48 -15.37 -2.52
CA GLU A 199 17.09 -15.52 -1.18
C GLU A 199 17.54 -14.19 -0.54
N ASN A 200 18.07 -13.28 -1.37
CA ASN A 200 18.58 -11.98 -0.91
C ASN A 200 17.54 -10.86 -0.97
N ALA A 201 16.25 -11.17 -1.17
CA ALA A 201 15.16 -10.20 -1.27
C ALA A 201 15.50 -9.02 -2.20
N TYR A 202 15.67 -7.80 -1.67
CA TYR A 202 15.99 -6.58 -2.42
C TYR A 202 17.46 -6.15 -2.31
N ALA A 203 18.36 -7.00 -1.80
CA ALA A 203 19.78 -6.68 -1.67
C ALA A 203 20.40 -6.18 -2.98
N GLY A 204 21.11 -5.05 -2.91
CA GLY A 204 21.75 -4.40 -4.05
C GLY A 204 20.81 -3.76 -5.08
N GLU A 205 19.49 -3.92 -4.97
CA GLU A 205 18.52 -3.37 -5.93
C GLU A 205 18.28 -1.88 -5.65
N LEU A 206 18.31 -1.04 -6.69
CA LEU A 206 18.05 0.39 -6.57
C LEU A 206 16.58 0.64 -6.22
N ASN A 207 16.37 1.41 -5.17
CA ASN A 207 15.06 1.79 -4.66
C ASN A 207 14.95 3.30 -4.49
N TYR A 208 13.73 3.79 -4.40
CA TYR A 208 13.44 5.19 -4.08
C TYR A 208 12.15 5.32 -3.27
N PHE A 209 12.01 6.41 -2.52
CA PHE A 209 10.76 6.71 -1.83
C PHE A 209 9.70 7.31 -2.74
N LYS A 210 8.44 7.02 -2.44
CA LYS A 210 7.27 7.72 -2.98
C LYS A 210 6.37 8.21 -1.86
N GLN A 211 5.69 9.33 -2.09
CA GLN A 211 4.74 9.90 -1.13
C GLN A 211 3.66 10.70 -1.84
N GLY A 212 2.40 10.52 -1.42
CA GLY A 212 1.29 11.33 -1.91
C GLY A 212 -0.03 10.60 -1.79
N VAL A 213 -0.78 10.55 -2.89
CA VAL A 213 -2.00 9.75 -2.99
C VAL A 213 -1.89 8.84 -4.22
N TYR A 214 -1.73 7.55 -3.99
CA TYR A 214 -1.80 6.52 -5.01
C TYR A 214 -3.08 5.71 -4.80
N ASN A 215 -4.08 5.97 -5.64
CA ASN A 215 -5.43 5.48 -5.42
C ASN A 215 -5.56 4.05 -5.90
N GLN A 216 -5.89 3.15 -4.96
CA GLN A 216 -5.97 1.73 -5.22
C GLN A 216 -7.34 1.33 -5.76
N THR A 217 -8.30 2.24 -5.75
CA THR A 217 -9.63 2.05 -6.33
C THR A 217 -9.65 2.46 -7.81
N ASN A 218 -10.03 1.54 -8.68
CA ASN A 218 -10.12 1.67 -10.13
C ASN A 218 -11.42 1.01 -10.70
N GLY A 219 -11.68 1.21 -11.99
CA GLY A 219 -12.86 0.68 -12.68
C GLY A 219 -12.68 -0.69 -13.34
N LYS A 220 -11.59 -1.42 -13.06
CA LYS A 220 -11.37 -2.74 -13.67
C LYS A 220 -12.34 -3.77 -13.09
N ASP A 221 -12.75 -4.72 -13.91
CA ASP A 221 -13.73 -5.74 -13.53
C ASP A 221 -13.19 -6.66 -12.41
N PRO A 222 -13.86 -6.75 -11.25
CA PRO A 222 -13.50 -7.66 -10.16
C PRO A 222 -13.33 -9.12 -10.59
N SER A 223 -14.08 -9.59 -11.60
CA SER A 223 -13.96 -10.95 -12.10
C SER A 223 -12.57 -11.28 -12.67
N SER A 224 -11.82 -10.24 -13.09
CA SER A 224 -10.45 -10.38 -13.60
C SER A 224 -9.39 -10.52 -12.50
N ASN A 225 -9.63 -9.95 -11.32
CA ASN A 225 -8.69 -9.96 -10.21
C ASN A 225 -9.37 -9.48 -8.91
N MET A 226 -9.60 -10.41 -7.98
CA MET A 226 -10.28 -10.14 -6.70
C MET A 226 -9.40 -9.42 -5.65
N VAL A 227 -8.15 -9.09 -5.98
CA VAL A 227 -7.27 -8.32 -5.10
C VAL A 227 -7.22 -6.85 -5.54
N TRP A 228 -7.06 -6.59 -6.84
CA TRP A 228 -6.68 -5.27 -7.37
C TRP A 228 -7.70 -4.63 -8.33
N SER A 229 -8.64 -5.38 -8.91
CA SER A 229 -9.63 -4.85 -9.85
C SER A 229 -10.92 -4.50 -9.11
N THR A 230 -11.11 -3.24 -8.76
CA THR A 230 -12.11 -2.88 -7.71
C THR A 230 -13.51 -2.60 -8.24
N GLY A 231 -13.75 -2.56 -9.55
CA GLY A 231 -15.10 -2.36 -10.12
C GLY A 231 -15.80 -1.06 -9.71
N ALA A 232 -15.04 -0.01 -9.38
CA ALA A 232 -15.60 1.25 -8.92
C ALA A 232 -16.16 2.09 -10.08
N GLU A 233 -17.06 3.02 -9.76
CA GLU A 233 -17.59 3.96 -10.74
C GLU A 233 -16.48 4.94 -11.16
N THR A 234 -16.29 5.10 -12.46
CA THR A 234 -15.21 5.92 -13.04
C THR A 234 -15.71 6.97 -14.01
N TYR A 235 -17.01 6.98 -14.32
CA TYR A 235 -17.65 7.94 -15.24
C TYR A 235 -16.91 8.03 -16.58
N ASN A 236 -16.44 6.89 -17.11
CA ASN A 236 -15.62 6.83 -18.33
C ASN A 236 -14.35 7.69 -18.28
N GLY A 237 -13.76 7.88 -17.09
CA GLY A 237 -12.56 8.70 -16.90
C GLY A 237 -12.82 10.20 -16.81
N ASP A 238 -14.08 10.65 -16.76
CA ASP A 238 -14.46 12.05 -16.59
C ASP A 238 -14.08 12.54 -15.17
N LEU A 239 -13.07 13.42 -15.08
CA LEU A 239 -12.50 13.88 -13.81
C LEU A 239 -13.50 14.69 -12.98
N GLU A 240 -14.26 15.57 -13.63
CA GLU A 240 -15.21 16.45 -12.94
C GLU A 240 -16.34 15.62 -12.32
N LYS A 241 -16.86 14.64 -13.07
CA LYS A 241 -17.88 13.72 -12.54
C LYS A 241 -17.34 12.85 -11.41
N GLN A 242 -16.14 12.31 -11.56
CA GLN A 242 -15.54 11.50 -10.49
C GLN A 242 -15.38 12.31 -9.18
N TYR A 243 -14.92 13.55 -9.27
CA TYR A 243 -14.80 14.43 -8.09
C TYR A 243 -16.15 14.85 -7.53
N ALA A 244 -17.14 15.13 -8.37
CA ALA A 244 -18.48 15.49 -7.94
C ALA A 244 -19.24 14.33 -7.25
N ASN A 245 -18.82 13.08 -7.49
CA ASN A 245 -19.54 11.89 -7.02
C ASN A 245 -18.73 10.98 -6.07
N GLY A 246 -17.57 11.41 -5.59
CA GLY A 246 -16.79 10.65 -4.60
C GLY A 246 -15.93 9.51 -5.17
N SER A 247 -15.70 9.46 -6.48
CA SER A 247 -14.79 8.50 -7.12
C SER A 247 -13.35 9.00 -7.14
N PHE A 248 -12.79 9.29 -5.95
CA PHE A 248 -11.43 9.81 -5.81
C PHE A 248 -10.83 9.53 -4.43
N SER A 249 -9.52 9.71 -4.34
CA SER A 249 -8.79 9.74 -3.06
C SER A 249 -8.10 11.09 -2.87
N GLU A 250 -8.05 11.55 -1.61
CA GLU A 250 -7.45 12.84 -1.25
C GLU A 250 -6.72 12.73 0.09
N VAL A 251 -5.46 13.20 0.11
CA VAL A 251 -4.55 13.09 1.25
C VAL A 251 -3.83 14.41 1.45
N TRP A 252 -3.82 14.91 2.68
CA TRP A 252 -3.15 16.15 3.05
C TRP A 252 -1.93 15.82 3.91
N PHE A 253 -0.77 16.29 3.48
CA PHE A 253 0.48 16.16 4.24
C PHE A 253 0.76 17.49 4.94
N LYS A 254 1.00 17.40 6.24
CA LYS A 254 1.48 18.51 7.07
C LYS A 254 2.99 18.63 6.99
N SER A 255 3.68 17.50 6.92
CA SER A 255 5.13 17.43 6.76
C SER A 255 5.56 16.19 6.00
N ALA A 256 6.67 16.33 5.29
CA ALA A 256 7.32 15.28 4.52
C ALA A 256 8.82 15.53 4.55
N THR A 257 9.60 14.54 5.00
CA THR A 257 11.06 14.63 5.04
C THR A 257 11.66 13.35 4.49
N ILE A 258 12.68 13.51 3.64
CA ILE A 258 13.55 12.42 3.21
C ILE A 258 14.96 12.66 3.75
N GLY A 259 15.69 11.58 4.02
CA GLY A 259 17.05 11.63 4.53
C GLY A 259 17.77 10.29 4.41
N LEU A 260 18.96 10.22 4.99
CA LEU A 260 19.70 8.96 5.12
C LEU A 260 19.06 8.10 6.21
N GLY A 261 19.20 6.78 6.06
CA GLY A 261 18.87 5.83 7.12
C GLY A 261 19.67 6.11 8.38
N THR A 262 19.05 5.90 9.54
CA THR A 262 19.71 6.07 10.84
C THR A 262 19.55 4.82 11.68
N ALA A 263 20.52 4.52 12.54
CA ALA A 263 20.39 3.42 13.49
C ALA A 263 19.09 3.57 14.30
N PRO A 264 18.30 2.49 14.49
CA PRO A 264 17.07 2.56 15.25
C PRO A 264 17.36 2.94 16.71
N ASN A 265 16.48 3.75 17.31
CA ASN A 265 16.57 4.04 18.74
C ASN A 265 16.28 2.74 19.52
N LYS A 266 17.15 2.41 20.48
CA LYS A 266 16.97 1.25 21.38
C LYS A 266 15.81 1.45 22.34
#